data_AF-A0AAV6CK85-F1
#
_entry.id   AF-A0AAV6CK85-F1
#
_cell.length_a   1.000
_cell.length_b   1.000
_cell.length_c   1.000
_cell.angle_alpha   90.00
_cell.angle_beta   90.00
_cell.angle_gamma   90.00
#
_symmetry.space_group_name_H-M   'P 1'
#
loop_
_entity.id
_entity.type
_entity.pdbx_description
1 polymer ?
#
loop_
_entity_poly.entity_id
_entity_poly.type
_entity_poly.pdbx_seq_one_letter_code
_entity_poly.pdbx_strand_id
1 'polypeptide(L)'
;LIKIGADSRIPMMKLYDFYKGQAKEEEVLAATEVGEPTRKDRRERLFYAHLYLGLYYDAVGDLKKALHHIELAANEYRPEFNYMGDVARVHLPHLKKRMAASETKPSSQTSEQKP
;
A
#
# COMPACT_ATOMS: atom_id res chain seq x y z
N LEU A 1 -10.46 -15.20 -3.30
CA LEU A 1 -10.49 -13.89 -3.99
C LEU A 1 -11.64 -13.88 -4.99
N ILE A 2 -12.45 -12.82 -5.06
CA ILE A 2 -13.55 -12.70 -6.03
C ILE A 2 -12.96 -12.58 -7.44
N LYS A 3 -13.58 -13.20 -8.45
CA LYS A 3 -13.17 -13.03 -9.86
C LYS A 3 -13.60 -11.65 -10.35
N ILE A 4 -12.64 -10.85 -10.80
CA ILE A 4 -12.92 -9.56 -11.44
C ILE A 4 -12.80 -9.68 -12.96
N GLY A 5 -13.59 -8.89 -13.69
CA GLY A 5 -13.39 -8.68 -15.13
C GLY A 5 -12.17 -7.81 -15.40
N ALA A 6 -11.92 -7.51 -16.68
CA ALA A 6 -10.83 -6.61 -17.06
C ALA A 6 -11.14 -5.17 -16.58
N ASP A 7 -10.40 -4.72 -15.57
CA ASP A 7 -10.41 -3.32 -15.13
C ASP A 7 -9.40 -2.52 -15.95
N SER A 8 -9.86 -1.49 -16.66
CA SER A 8 -9.00 -0.66 -17.52
C SER A 8 -8.15 0.34 -16.74
N ARG A 9 -8.43 0.56 -15.46
CA ARG A 9 -7.69 1.50 -14.63
C ARG A 9 -6.33 0.90 -14.26
N ILE A 10 -5.26 1.62 -14.55
CA ILE A 10 -3.91 1.23 -14.16
C ILE A 10 -3.65 1.74 -12.73
N PRO A 11 -3.10 0.93 -11.80
CA PRO A 11 -2.59 -0.44 -11.96
C PRO A 11 -3.52 -1.55 -11.43
N MET A 12 -4.85 -1.40 -11.50
CA MET A 12 -5.81 -2.27 -10.78
C MET A 12 -5.67 -3.75 -11.08
N MET A 13 -5.50 -4.13 -12.36
CA MET A 13 -5.29 -5.53 -12.71
C MET A 13 -3.99 -6.11 -12.17
N LYS A 14 -2.93 -5.28 -12.06
CA LYS A 14 -1.66 -5.75 -11.48
C LYS A 14 -1.73 -5.88 -9.96
N LEU A 15 -2.47 -4.99 -9.28
CA LEU A 15 -2.81 -5.15 -7.87
C LEU A 15 -3.62 -6.41 -7.63
N TYR A 16 -4.56 -6.75 -8.51
CA TYR A 16 -5.32 -7.99 -8.44
C TYR A 16 -4.42 -9.23 -8.54
N ASP A 17 -3.48 -9.25 -9.49
CA ASP A 17 -2.48 -10.32 -9.60
C ASP A 17 -1.62 -10.41 -8.33
N PHE A 18 -1.19 -9.26 -7.78
CA PHE A 18 -0.44 -9.20 -6.53
C PHE A 18 -1.23 -9.81 -5.36
N TYR A 19 -2.53 -9.49 -5.22
CA TYR A 19 -3.39 -10.08 -4.20
C TYR A 19 -3.63 -11.59 -4.36
N LYS A 20 -3.41 -12.13 -5.56
CA LYS A 20 -3.42 -13.58 -5.81
C LYS A 20 -2.08 -14.25 -5.54
N GLY A 21 -1.04 -13.48 -5.16
CA GLY A 21 0.34 -13.96 -5.06
C GLY A 21 0.98 -14.24 -6.42
N GLN A 22 0.45 -13.65 -7.50
CA GLN A 22 0.91 -13.87 -8.88
C GLN A 22 1.73 -12.72 -9.46
N ALA A 23 1.86 -11.62 -8.71
CA ALA A 23 2.74 -10.51 -9.04
C ALA A 23 3.43 -10.02 -7.78
N LYS A 24 4.58 -9.38 -7.95
CA LYS A 24 5.32 -8.72 -6.88
C LYS A 24 4.97 -7.22 -6.78
N GLU A 25 5.34 -6.62 -5.67
CA GLU A 25 5.16 -5.19 -5.40
C GLU A 25 5.81 -4.33 -6.50
N GLU A 26 7.01 -4.70 -6.94
CA GLU A 26 7.77 -3.98 -7.96
C GLU A 26 7.05 -4.02 -9.32
N GLU A 27 6.36 -5.11 -9.62
CA GLU A 27 5.57 -5.25 -10.86
C GLU A 27 4.33 -4.35 -10.83
N VAL A 28 3.71 -4.15 -9.65
CA VAL A 28 2.62 -3.19 -9.47
C VAL A 28 3.10 -1.77 -9.74
N LEU A 29 4.27 -1.40 -9.21
CA LEU A 29 4.85 -0.08 -9.43
C LEU A 29 5.26 0.11 -10.90
N ALA A 30 5.89 -0.90 -11.52
CA ALA A 30 6.26 -0.84 -12.93
C ALA A 30 5.05 -0.67 -13.87
N ALA A 31 3.90 -1.28 -13.54
CA ALA A 31 2.68 -1.12 -14.32
C ALA A 31 2.21 0.34 -14.42
N THR A 32 2.57 1.20 -13.45
CA THR A 32 2.18 2.62 -13.48
C THR A 32 2.82 3.40 -14.64
N GLU A 33 3.97 2.93 -15.15
CA GLU A 33 4.76 3.59 -16.21
C GLU A 33 4.40 3.12 -17.62
N VAL A 34 3.55 2.08 -17.75
CA VAL A 34 3.23 1.49 -19.05
C VAL A 34 2.49 2.49 -19.96
N GLY A 35 2.91 2.54 -21.23
CA GLY A 35 2.26 3.33 -22.27
C GLY A 35 2.57 4.82 -22.22
N GLU A 36 3.72 5.21 -21.66
CA GLU A 36 4.22 6.59 -21.62
C GLU A 36 3.17 7.59 -21.07
N PRO A 37 2.72 7.40 -19.82
CA PRO A 37 1.68 8.24 -19.24
C PRO A 37 2.10 9.70 -19.17
N THR A 38 1.11 10.60 -19.27
CA THR A 38 1.34 11.99 -18.91
C THR A 38 1.76 12.08 -17.44
N ARG A 39 2.44 13.17 -17.06
CA ARG A 39 2.83 13.40 -15.64
C ARG A 39 1.65 13.29 -14.69
N LYS A 40 0.46 13.75 -15.11
CA LYS A 40 -0.78 13.69 -14.31
C LYS A 40 -1.24 12.24 -14.15
N ASP A 41 -1.34 11.48 -15.25
CA ASP A 41 -1.79 10.09 -15.21
C ASP A 41 -0.83 9.23 -14.40
N ARG A 42 0.48 9.45 -14.57
CA ARG A 42 1.52 8.76 -13.81
C ARG A 42 1.36 9.00 -12.31
N ARG A 43 1.13 10.26 -11.90
CA ARG A 43 0.93 10.63 -10.49
C ARG A 43 -0.31 9.93 -9.90
N GLU A 44 -1.41 9.88 -10.65
CA GLU A 44 -2.64 9.20 -10.23
C GLU A 44 -2.46 7.67 -10.14
N ARG A 45 -1.78 7.06 -11.11
CA ARG A 45 -1.46 5.63 -11.10
C ARG A 45 -0.58 5.27 -9.90
N LEU A 46 0.47 6.05 -9.64
CA LEU A 46 1.34 5.88 -8.46
C LEU A 46 0.57 6.05 -7.16
N PHE A 47 -0.29 7.06 -7.08
CA PHE A 47 -1.16 7.27 -5.92
C PHE A 47 -1.97 6.00 -5.60
N TYR A 48 -2.67 5.43 -6.58
CA TYR A 48 -3.46 4.23 -6.35
C TYR A 48 -2.60 2.99 -6.10
N ALA A 49 -1.44 2.85 -6.74
CA ALA A 49 -0.48 1.78 -6.44
C ALA A 49 -0.09 1.80 -4.97
N HIS A 50 0.40 2.95 -4.48
CA HIS A 50 0.84 3.11 -3.12
C HIS A 50 -0.32 3.00 -2.11
N LEU A 51 -1.48 3.59 -2.40
CA LEU A 51 -2.63 3.47 -1.50
C LEU A 51 -3.01 2.01 -1.26
N TYR A 52 -3.17 1.22 -2.32
CA TYR A 52 -3.65 -0.14 -2.22
C TYR A 52 -2.60 -1.15 -1.75
N LEU A 53 -1.30 -0.92 -2.04
CA LEU A 53 -0.21 -1.66 -1.41
C LEU A 53 -0.15 -1.38 0.09
N GLY A 54 -0.26 -0.10 0.48
CA GLY A 54 -0.26 0.32 1.87
C GLY A 54 -1.38 -0.30 2.70
N LEU A 55 -2.62 -0.26 2.19
CA LEU A 55 -3.78 -0.88 2.83
C LEU A 55 -3.64 -2.41 2.93
N TYR A 56 -3.09 -3.05 1.90
CA TYR A 56 -2.81 -4.49 1.95
C TYR A 56 -1.81 -4.85 3.04
N TYR A 57 -0.68 -4.14 3.09
CA TYR A 57 0.35 -4.40 4.10
C TYR A 57 -0.14 -4.11 5.51
N ASP A 58 -1.01 -3.12 5.68
CA ASP A 58 -1.68 -2.90 6.97
C ASP A 58 -2.56 -4.10 7.35
N ALA A 59 -3.34 -4.62 6.40
CA ALA A 59 -4.23 -5.76 6.63
C ALA A 59 -3.48 -7.06 6.96
N VAL A 60 -2.30 -7.29 6.36
CA VAL A 60 -1.46 -8.47 6.66
C VAL A 60 -0.47 -8.26 7.82
N GLY A 61 -0.45 -7.06 8.43
CA GLY A 61 0.32 -6.75 9.62
C GLY A 61 1.77 -6.30 9.39
N ASP A 62 2.21 -6.12 8.14
CA ASP A 62 3.51 -5.52 7.83
C ASP A 62 3.43 -3.99 7.95
N LEU A 63 3.49 -3.51 9.19
CA LEU A 63 3.37 -2.09 9.50
C LEU A 63 4.44 -1.25 8.80
N LYS A 64 5.64 -1.81 8.56
CA LYS A 64 6.77 -1.06 7.98
C LYS A 64 6.48 -0.73 6.52
N LYS A 65 6.08 -1.74 5.75
CA LYS A 65 5.66 -1.53 4.36
C LYS A 65 4.37 -0.71 4.28
N ALA A 66 3.40 -0.97 5.16
CA ALA A 66 2.17 -0.19 5.21
C ALA A 66 2.44 1.30 5.37
N LEU A 67 3.27 1.67 6.36
CA LEU A 67 3.64 3.05 6.62
C LEU A 67 4.35 3.68 5.42
N HIS A 68 5.33 2.97 4.84
CA HIS A 68 6.07 3.46 3.67
C HIS A 68 5.14 3.84 2.50
N HIS A 69 4.26 2.93 2.08
CA HIS A 69 3.39 3.21 0.94
C HIS A 69 2.31 4.25 1.28
N ILE A 70 1.74 4.22 2.47
CA ILE A 70 0.73 5.22 2.86
C ILE A 70 1.34 6.62 2.97
N GLU A 71 2.59 6.76 3.41
CA GLU A 71 3.28 8.06 3.39
C GLU A 71 3.42 8.62 1.97
N LEU A 72 3.85 7.78 1.02
CA LEU A 72 3.95 8.18 -0.39
C LEU A 72 2.59 8.54 -0.99
N ALA A 73 1.55 7.76 -0.69
CA ALA A 73 0.19 8.04 -1.15
C ALA A 73 -0.39 9.33 -0.54
N ALA A 74 -0.14 9.58 0.75
CA ALA A 74 -0.72 10.71 1.48
C ALA A 74 0.01 12.05 1.24
N ASN A 75 1.31 12.02 0.92
CA ASN A 75 2.12 13.23 0.81
C ASN A 75 2.59 13.50 -0.62
N GLU A 76 3.28 12.54 -1.24
CA GLU A 76 3.96 12.75 -2.54
C GLU A 76 2.95 12.71 -3.70
N TYR A 77 2.15 11.65 -3.74
CA TYR A 77 1.26 11.37 -4.86
C TYR A 77 -0.19 11.78 -4.60
N ARG A 78 -0.50 12.36 -3.44
CA ARG A 78 -1.88 12.69 -3.07
C ARG A 78 -2.55 13.59 -4.12
N PRO A 79 -3.69 13.16 -4.69
CA PRO A 79 -4.52 14.02 -5.51
C PRO A 79 -5.17 15.13 -4.65
N GLU A 80 -5.16 16.37 -5.13
CA GLU A 80 -5.59 17.55 -4.37
C GLU A 80 -7.08 17.55 -4.03
N PHE A 81 -7.94 17.07 -4.93
CA PHE A 81 -9.41 17.08 -4.79
C PHE A 81 -10.02 15.70 -5.04
N ASN A 82 -9.61 14.70 -4.25
CA ASN A 82 -10.14 13.34 -4.37
C ASN A 82 -10.31 12.72 -2.98
N TYR A 83 -11.49 12.13 -2.76
CA TYR A 83 -11.86 11.43 -1.54
C TYR A 83 -10.81 10.40 -1.10
N MET A 84 -10.25 9.62 -2.03
CA MET A 84 -9.22 8.62 -1.72
C MET A 84 -7.93 9.27 -1.22
N GLY A 85 -7.62 10.49 -1.67
CA GLY A 85 -6.51 11.28 -1.13
C GLY A 85 -6.73 11.65 0.33
N ASP A 86 -7.97 11.88 0.76
CA ASP A 86 -8.30 12.10 2.17
C ASP A 86 -8.25 10.81 2.98
N VAL A 87 -8.65 9.68 2.40
CA VAL A 87 -8.47 8.36 3.03
C VAL A 87 -6.99 8.12 3.34
N ALA A 88 -6.09 8.32 2.37
CA ALA A 88 -4.65 8.17 2.58
C ALA A 88 -4.15 9.09 3.71
N ARG A 89 -4.56 10.38 3.68
CA ARG A 89 -4.18 11.39 4.66
C ARG A 89 -4.64 11.03 6.08
N VAL A 90 -5.85 10.52 6.25
CA VAL A 90 -6.39 10.13 7.57
C VAL A 90 -5.80 8.81 8.05
N HIS A 91 -5.49 7.88 7.15
CA HIS A 91 -4.92 6.59 7.51
C HIS A 91 -3.49 6.72 8.05
N LEU A 92 -2.70 7.68 7.53
CA LEU A 92 -1.30 7.86 7.90
C LEU A 92 -1.04 8.07 9.42
N PRO A 93 -1.71 9.00 10.13
CA PRO A 93 -1.53 9.16 11.56
C PRO A 93 -1.81 7.89 12.39
N HIS A 94 -2.77 7.07 11.96
CA HIS A 94 -3.11 5.82 12.64
C HIS A 94 -1.97 4.80 12.53
N LEU A 95 -1.37 4.66 11.35
CA LEU A 95 -0.20 3.81 11.14
C LEU A 95 1.02 4.32 11.94
N LYS A 96 1.27 5.63 11.96
CA LYS A 96 2.37 6.21 12.77
C LYS A 96 2.23 5.88 14.25
N LYS A 97 1.02 6.03 14.80
CA LYS A 97 0.74 5.68 16.20
C LYS A 97 0.98 4.19 16.47
N ARG A 98 0.54 3.30 15.56
CA ARG A 98 0.75 1.85 15.68
C ARG A 98 2.22 1.46 15.58
N MET A 99 2.99 2.09 14.67
CA MET A 99 4.43 1.88 14.54
C MET A 99 5.15 2.24 15.84
N ALA A 100 4.91 3.44 16.39
CA ALA A 100 5.50 3.87 17.65
C ALA A 100 5.12 2.96 18.83
N ALA A 101 3.87 2.46 18.86
CA ALA A 101 3.44 1.49 19.87
C ALA A 101 4.09 0.10 19.70
N SER A 102 4.47 -0.28 18.48
CA SER A 102 5.17 -1.54 18.20
C SER A 102 6.65 -1.49 18.60
N GLU A 103 7.30 -0.32 18.49
CA GLU A 103 8.71 -0.11 18.87
C GLU A 103 8.91 0.00 20.39
N THR A 104 7.87 0.39 21.14
CA THR A 104 7.92 0.60 22.60
C THR A 104 7.59 -0.66 23.42
N LYS A 105 7.08 -1.72 22.79
CA LYS A 105 6.90 -3.02 23.46
C LYS A 105 8.17 -3.88 23.28
N PRO A 106 8.93 -4.16 24.35
CA PRO A 106 10.06 -5.06 24.23
C PRO A 106 9.57 -6.46 23.83
N SER A 107 10.32 -7.07 22.90
CA SER A 107 10.19 -8.48 22.50
C SER A 107 10.40 -9.41 23.70
N SER A 108 9.37 -9.60 24.52
CA SER A 108 9.29 -10.70 25.46
C SER A 108 8.75 -11.94 24.74
N GLN A 109 9.60 -12.59 23.96
CA GLN A 109 9.50 -14.01 23.64
C GLN A 109 10.90 -14.64 23.68
N THR A 110 11.42 -14.78 24.91
CA THR A 110 12.38 -15.83 25.26
C THR A 110 11.92 -16.43 26.59
N SER A 111 11.35 -17.63 26.51
CA SER A 111 11.32 -18.70 27.53
C SER A 111 10.34 -19.76 27.01
N GLU A 112 10.51 -21.05 27.14
CA GLU A 112 11.64 -21.91 27.47
C GLU A 112 11.13 -23.32 27.15
N GLN A 113 12.04 -24.23 26.89
CA GLN A 113 11.77 -25.65 26.76
C GLN A 113 11.04 -26.27 27.96
N LYS A 114 10.39 -27.40 27.62
CA LYS A 114 10.27 -28.65 28.40
C LYS A 114 9.05 -28.83 29.31
N PRO A 115 8.67 -30.09 29.67
CA PRO A 115 9.50 -31.30 29.82
C PRO A 115 9.54 -32.29 28.64
#